data_AF-A0A840LBB4-F1
#
_entry.id   AF-A0A840LBB4-F1
#
_cell.length_a   1.000
_cell.length_b   1.000
_cell.length_c   1.000
_cell.angle_alpha   90.00
_cell.angle_beta   90.00
_cell.angle_gamma   90.00
#
_symmetry.space_group_name_H-M   'P 1'
#
loop_
_entity.id
_entity.type
_entity.pdbx_description
1 polymer ?
#
loop_
_entity_poly.entity_id
_entity_poly.type
_entity_poly.pdbx_seq_one_letter_code
_entity_poly.pdbx_strand_id
1 'polypeptide(L)'
;MDLTLPLKAEYFDAIKNGTKVEEYRLCSPHWRRRLEHRTFDRVVLTLGYPRKGDESRRLVLPWRGMRVTTITHSHFGPAPVLVYAIRVAPETPLNPDDDYSHAAEDSANKRSLEVRRARGQAWPFPF
;
A
#
# COMPACT_ATOMS: atom_id res chain seq x y z
N MET A 1 8.65 12.63 20.10
CA MET A 1 9.33 11.32 20.13
C MET A 1 8.83 10.47 18.97
N ASP A 2 9.73 9.73 18.31
CA ASP A 2 9.39 8.92 17.13
C ASP A 2 9.36 7.42 17.46
N LEU A 3 8.44 6.69 16.84
CA LEU A 3 8.42 5.23 16.85
C LEU A 3 9.08 4.67 15.59
N THR A 4 10.28 4.10 15.72
CA THR A 4 10.97 3.47 14.58
C THR A 4 10.65 1.97 14.48
N LEU A 5 10.20 1.54 13.29
CA LEU A 5 9.83 0.16 12.97
C LEU A 5 10.59 -0.32 11.71
N PRO A 6 11.52 -1.28 11.83
CA PRO A 6 12.11 -1.94 10.67
C PRO A 6 11.13 -2.96 10.07
N LEU A 7 10.96 -2.90 8.75
CA LEU A 7 10.05 -3.73 7.97
C LEU A 7 10.79 -4.57 6.94
N LYS A 8 10.14 -5.68 6.56
CA LYS A 8 10.46 -6.42 5.33
C LYS A 8 10.07 -5.58 4.10
N ALA A 9 10.76 -5.81 2.98
CA ALA A 9 10.50 -5.12 1.71
C ALA A 9 9.04 -5.15 1.30
N GLU A 10 8.44 -6.35 1.26
CA GLU A 10 7.04 -6.56 0.88
C GLU A 10 6.04 -5.64 1.63
N TYR A 11 6.26 -5.40 2.92
CA TYR A 11 5.38 -4.56 3.72
C TYR A 11 5.71 -3.08 3.63
N PHE A 12 7.00 -2.76 3.53
CA PHE A 12 7.42 -1.39 3.32
C PHE A 12 6.83 -0.85 2.01
N ASP A 13 6.94 -1.62 0.94
CA ASP A 13 6.42 -1.25 -0.37
C ASP A 13 4.88 -1.24 -0.40
N ALA A 14 4.23 -2.21 0.24
CA ALA A 14 2.77 -2.21 0.36
C ALA A 14 2.22 -0.99 1.12
N ILE A 15 2.91 -0.56 2.18
CA ILE A 15 2.53 0.65 2.94
C ILE A 15 2.81 1.90 2.10
N LYS A 16 3.98 1.97 1.46
CA LYS A 16 4.34 3.08 0.57
C LYS A 16 3.35 3.27 -0.57
N ASN A 17 2.82 2.18 -1.12
CA ASN A 17 1.79 2.17 -2.16
C ASN A 17 0.36 2.32 -1.61
N GLY A 18 0.18 2.45 -0.30
CA GLY A 18 -1.13 2.61 0.35
C GLY A 18 -2.01 1.36 0.41
N THR A 19 -1.54 0.21 -0.08
CA THR A 19 -2.31 -1.05 -0.06
C THR A 19 -2.32 -1.71 1.33
N LYS A 20 -1.35 -1.38 2.19
CA LYS A 20 -1.30 -1.82 3.59
C LYS A 20 -1.40 -0.63 4.54
N VAL A 21 -2.41 -0.66 5.40
CA VAL A 21 -2.77 0.46 6.30
C VAL A 21 -2.44 0.22 7.77
N GLU A 22 -2.21 -1.04 8.15
CA GLU A 22 -1.87 -1.44 9.53
C GLU A 22 -0.61 -2.30 9.55
N GLU A 23 0.31 -1.99 10.47
CA GLU A 23 1.48 -2.80 10.80
C GLU A 23 1.22 -3.55 12.10
N TYR A 24 1.47 -4.87 12.09
CA TYR A 24 1.15 -5.74 13.23
C TYR A 24 2.41 -6.12 14.00
N ARG A 25 2.38 -5.92 15.32
CA ARG A 25 3.44 -6.38 16.23
C ARG A 25 2.83 -7.21 17.35
N LEU A 26 3.40 -8.38 17.61
CA LEU A 26 2.97 -9.25 18.72
C LEU A 26 2.95 -8.47 20.04
N CYS A 27 1.93 -8.73 20.86
CA CYS A 27 1.82 -8.22 22.22
C CYS A 27 2.85 -8.86 23.17
N SER A 28 4.13 -8.69 22.87
CA SER A 28 5.24 -9.20 23.67
C SER A 28 5.70 -8.17 24.72
N PRO A 29 6.42 -8.58 25.78
CA PRO A 29 6.98 -7.67 26.77
C PRO A 29 7.91 -6.59 26.19
N HIS A 30 8.54 -6.87 25.04
CA HIS A 30 9.33 -5.87 24.32
C HIS A 30 8.45 -4.74 23.77
N TRP A 31 7.37 -5.09 23.05
CA TRP A 31 6.48 -4.11 22.44
C TRP A 31 5.60 -3.40 23.47
N ARG A 32 5.17 -4.10 24.52
CA ARG A 32 4.48 -3.52 25.67
C ARG A 32 5.21 -2.31 26.24
N ARG A 33 6.50 -2.45 26.59
CA ARG A 33 7.31 -1.35 27.16
C ARG A 33 7.47 -0.14 26.23
N ARG A 34 7.41 -0.38 24.92
CA ARG A 34 7.55 0.66 23.90
C ARG A 34 6.24 1.37 23.60
N LEU A 35 5.13 0.64 23.61
CA LEU A 35 3.86 1.12 23.05
C LEU A 35 2.82 1.46 24.13
N GLU A 36 2.71 0.65 25.19
CA GLU A 36 1.71 0.89 26.23
C GLU A 36 2.03 2.19 26.99
N HIS A 37 0.99 2.99 27.25
CA HIS A 37 1.07 4.29 27.92
C HIS A 37 2.02 5.30 27.25
N ARG A 38 2.29 5.15 25.94
CA ARG A 38 3.09 6.10 25.17
C ARG A 38 2.33 6.66 23.98
N THR A 39 2.58 7.93 23.70
CA THR A 39 2.19 8.61 22.47
C THR A 39 3.45 9.03 21.72
N PHE A 40 3.36 9.04 20.40
CA PHE A 40 4.43 9.45 19.51
C PHE A 40 3.94 10.60 18.64
N ASP A 41 4.87 11.38 18.11
CA ASP A 41 4.52 12.39 17.10
C ASP A 41 4.43 11.73 15.72
N ARG A 42 5.35 10.79 15.46
CA ARG A 42 5.53 10.15 14.16
C ARG A 42 5.88 8.67 14.31
N VAL A 43 5.54 7.90 13.28
CA VAL A 43 6.04 6.55 13.04
C VAL A 43 7.03 6.58 11.87
N VAL A 44 8.23 6.07 12.11
CA VAL A 44 9.31 5.99 11.13
C VAL A 44 9.47 4.53 10.71
N LEU A 45 9.02 4.20 9.51
CA LEU A 45 9.17 2.88 8.94
C LEU A 45 10.49 2.83 8.17
N THR A 46 11.27 1.77 8.34
CA THR A 46 12.54 1.60 7.62
C THR A 46 12.56 0.29 6.86
N LEU A 47 13.03 0.33 5.61
CA LEU A 47 13.33 -0.88 4.86
C LEU A 47 14.63 -1.49 5.42
N GLY A 48 14.54 -2.47 6.31
CA GLY A 48 15.70 -2.98 7.05
C GLY A 48 16.39 -1.90 7.90
N TYR A 49 17.72 -1.87 7.87
CA TYR A 49 18.56 -0.93 8.63
C TYR A 49 19.33 0.01 7.67
N PRO A 50 18.68 1.06 7.15
CA PRO A 50 19.31 1.99 6.22
C PRO A 50 20.44 2.78 6.90
N ARG A 51 21.46 3.14 6.10
CA ARG A 51 22.52 4.06 6.54
C ARG A 51 21.92 5.44 6.89
N LYS A 52 22.69 6.26 7.60
CA LYS A 52 22.31 7.65 7.88
C LYS A 52 22.21 8.41 6.55
N GLY A 53 21.07 9.06 6.29
CA GLY A 53 20.80 9.83 5.06
C GLY A 53 20.16 9.04 3.91
N ASP A 54 19.94 7.73 4.05
CA ASP A 54 19.19 6.97 3.04
C ASP A 54 17.68 7.14 3.27
N GLU A 55 17.14 8.23 2.72
CA GLU A 55 15.72 8.60 2.82
C GLU A 55 14.83 7.71 1.95
N SER A 56 15.36 7.11 0.88
CA SER A 56 14.60 6.23 -0.03
C SER A 56 14.03 5.00 0.68
N ARG A 57 14.71 4.58 1.76
CA ARG A 57 14.40 3.44 2.62
C ARG A 57 13.76 3.84 3.94
N ARG A 58 13.27 5.08 4.03
CA ARG A 58 12.57 5.62 5.20
C ARG A 58 11.21 6.15 4.77
N LEU A 59 10.20 5.84 5.55
CA LEU A 59 8.87 6.44 5.42
C LEU A 59 8.48 7.02 6.77
N VAL A 60 8.28 8.33 6.81
CA VAL A 60 7.91 9.06 8.03
C VAL A 60 6.44 9.42 7.92
N LEU A 61 5.62 8.91 8.83
CA LEU A 61 4.18 9.10 8.84
C LEU A 61 3.74 9.70 10.19
N PRO A 62 2.66 10.50 10.23
CA PRO A 62 2.11 10.95 11.50
C PRO A 62 1.63 9.75 12.33
N TRP A 63 1.86 9.80 13.65
CA TRP A 63 1.32 8.78 14.54
C TRP A 63 -0.20 8.92 14.64
N ARG A 64 -0.92 7.91 14.18
CA ARG A 64 -2.40 7.87 14.15
C ARG A 64 -2.99 6.94 15.21
N GLY A 65 -2.16 6.51 16.16
CA GLY A 65 -2.54 5.55 17.19
C GLY A 65 -2.37 4.09 16.77
N MET A 66 -2.74 3.22 17.70
CA MET A 66 -2.78 1.79 17.53
C MET A 66 -4.01 1.22 18.26
N ARG A 67 -4.41 0.01 17.88
CA ARG A 67 -5.39 -0.79 18.61
C ARG A 67 -4.80 -2.15 18.94
N VAL A 68 -5.32 -2.79 20.00
CA VAL A 68 -5.00 -4.18 20.31
C VAL A 68 -6.08 -5.07 19.72
N THR A 69 -5.69 -6.13 19.01
CA THR A 69 -6.62 -7.06 18.37
C THR A 69 -6.03 -8.46 18.28
N THR A 70 -6.89 -9.46 18.18
CA THR A 70 -6.47 -10.82 17.86
C THR A 70 -6.57 -11.06 16.36
N ILE A 71 -5.53 -11.63 15.75
CA ILE A 71 -5.52 -11.99 14.33
C ILE A 71 -4.93 -13.39 14.12
N THR A 72 -5.32 -14.04 13.02
CA THR A 72 -4.60 -15.20 12.47
C THR A 72 -3.83 -14.73 11.24
N HIS A 73 -2.51 -14.90 11.24
CA HIS A 73 -1.66 -14.35 10.18
C HIS A 73 -0.46 -15.26 9.93
N SER A 74 -0.16 -15.54 8.66
CA SER A 74 0.85 -16.53 8.26
C SER A 74 2.23 -16.31 8.87
N HIS A 75 2.63 -15.05 9.13
CA HIS A 75 3.91 -14.76 9.80
C HIS A 75 3.95 -15.07 11.30
N PHE A 76 2.80 -15.22 11.96
CA PHE A 76 2.71 -15.56 13.38
C PHE A 76 2.31 -17.03 13.60
N GLY A 77 2.05 -17.76 12.53
CA GLY A 77 1.58 -19.14 12.56
C GLY A 77 0.06 -19.26 12.46
N PRO A 78 -0.48 -20.50 12.54
CA PRO A 78 -1.90 -20.77 12.33
C PRO A 78 -2.77 -20.44 13.53
N ALA A 79 -2.18 -20.26 14.72
CA ALA A 79 -2.92 -19.92 15.93
C ALA A 79 -3.29 -18.42 15.94
N PRO A 80 -4.47 -18.06 16.48
CA PRO A 80 -4.81 -16.67 16.72
C PRO A 80 -3.86 -16.06 17.76
N VAL A 81 -3.33 -14.86 17.47
CA VAL A 81 -2.38 -14.16 18.33
C VAL A 81 -2.83 -12.73 18.61
N LEU A 82 -2.53 -12.25 19.83
CA LEU A 82 -2.78 -10.86 20.22
C LEU A 82 -1.67 -9.95 19.67
N VAL A 83 -2.07 -8.90 18.96
CA VAL A 83 -1.16 -7.95 18.30
C VAL A 83 -1.56 -6.50 18.57
N TYR A 84 -0.57 -5.63 18.53
CA TYR A 84 -0.73 -4.20 18.29
C TYR A 84 -0.86 -3.96 16.79
N ALA A 85 -2.01 -3.44 16.37
CA ALA A 85 -2.25 -2.95 15.01
C ALA A 85 -1.98 -1.45 14.98
N ILE A 86 -0.81 -1.08 14.47
CA ILE A 86 -0.32 0.30 14.37
C ILE A 86 -0.78 0.88 13.04
N ARG A 87 -1.45 2.04 13.07
CA ARG A 87 -1.90 2.71 11.84
C ARG A 87 -0.71 3.31 11.10
N VAL A 88 -0.54 2.89 9.85
CA VAL A 88 0.56 3.27 8.96
C VAL A 88 0.07 3.65 7.56
N ALA A 89 -1.23 3.88 7.39
CA ALA A 89 -1.77 4.35 6.12
C ALA A 89 -1.08 5.68 5.73
N PRO A 90 -0.48 5.79 4.53
CA PRO A 90 -0.06 7.08 4.01
C PRO A 90 -1.29 7.99 3.89
N GLU A 91 -1.07 9.30 3.94
CA GLU A 91 -2.10 10.21 3.46
C GLU A 91 -2.24 9.95 1.98
N THR A 92 -3.33 9.27 1.59
CA THR A 92 -3.83 9.40 0.24
C THR A 92 -4.05 10.90 0.06
N PRO A 93 -3.34 11.56 -0.87
CA PRO A 93 -3.69 12.93 -1.18
C PRO A 93 -5.15 12.86 -1.67
N LEU A 94 -6.06 13.44 -0.90
CA LEU A 94 -7.32 13.91 -1.44
C LEU A 94 -6.88 14.93 -2.49
N ASN A 95 -6.88 14.55 -3.75
CA ASN A 95 -6.72 15.53 -4.80
C ASN A 95 -7.94 16.44 -4.65
N PRO A 96 -7.78 17.74 -4.37
CA PRO A 96 -8.93 18.63 -4.23
C PRO A 96 -9.77 18.71 -5.51
N ASP A 97 -9.21 18.22 -6.63
CA ASP A 97 -9.85 18.12 -7.94
C ASP A 97 -10.46 16.74 -8.25
N ASP A 98 -10.34 15.72 -7.38
CA ASP A 98 -11.06 14.45 -7.53
C ASP A 98 -12.51 14.60 -7.02
N ASP A 99 -13.26 15.49 -7.69
CA ASP A 99 -14.72 15.50 -7.71
C ASP A 99 -15.20 14.29 -8.54
N TYR A 100 -15.97 13.43 -7.90
CA TYR A 100 -16.41 12.14 -8.39
C TYR A 100 -17.49 12.33 -9.47
N SER A 101 -17.07 12.64 -10.71
CA SER A 101 -17.95 12.68 -11.89
C SER A 101 -17.27 12.11 -13.13
N HIS A 102 -17.88 11.05 -13.67
CA HIS A 102 -17.62 10.40 -14.96
C HIS A 102 -16.39 9.47 -15.10
N ALA A 103 -16.60 8.20 -14.71
CA ALA A 103 -16.01 7.06 -15.41
C ALA A 103 -17.14 6.21 -16.02
N ALA A 104 -17.87 6.80 -16.96
CA ALA A 104 -18.66 6.09 -17.96
C ALA A 104 -18.50 6.87 -19.26
N GLU A 105 -18.23 6.15 -20.35
CA GLU A 105 -18.07 6.64 -21.74
C GLU A 105 -16.72 7.36 -21.94
N ASP A 106 -15.82 6.99 -22.85
CA ASP A 106 -15.99 6.55 -24.21
C ASP A 106 -14.69 5.87 -24.70
N SER A 107 -14.80 4.67 -25.25
CA SER A 107 -13.77 4.14 -26.16
C SER A 107 -14.46 3.48 -27.34
N ALA A 108 -15.27 4.29 -28.01
CA ALA A 108 -15.90 3.97 -29.28
C ALA A 108 -15.72 5.09 -30.32
N ASN A 109 -14.56 5.73 -30.44
CA ASN A 109 -14.24 6.44 -31.69
C ASN A 109 -12.75 6.78 -31.88
N LYS A 110 -12.03 5.98 -32.67
CA LYS A 110 -10.89 6.46 -33.46
C LYS A 110 -11.07 5.99 -34.89
N ARG A 111 -11.86 6.76 -35.63
CA ARG A 111 -12.04 6.68 -37.08
C ARG A 111 -11.12 7.70 -37.75
N SER A 112 -10.53 7.29 -38.87
CA SER A 112 -9.77 8.07 -39.87
C SER A 112 -8.25 8.07 -39.61
N LEU A 113 -7.36 7.69 -40.55
CA LEU A 113 -7.35 7.91 -42.00
C LEU A 113 -6.52 6.80 -42.69
N GLU A 114 -7.00 6.27 -43.82
CA GLU A 114 -6.20 6.16 -45.05
C GLU A 114 -7.13 5.77 -46.21
N VAL A 115 -6.82 6.31 -47.37
CA VAL A 115 -7.67 6.55 -48.53
C VAL A 115 -7.34 5.55 -49.65
N ARG A 116 -8.39 5.03 -50.31
CA ARG A 116 -8.47 4.51 -51.70
C ARG A 116 -7.92 3.12 -52.08
N ARG A 117 -8.83 2.39 -52.78
CA ARG A 117 -8.62 1.43 -53.91
C ARG A 117 -7.94 0.10 -53.51
N ALA A 118 -8.29 -1.08 -54.03
CA ALA A 118 -9.26 -1.54 -55.01
C ALA A 118 -9.35 -3.08 -54.95
N ARG A 119 -10.49 -3.63 -55.37
CA ARG A 119 -10.67 -4.90 -56.11
C ARG A 119 -9.99 -6.19 -55.60
N GLY A 120 -10.83 -7.15 -55.20
CA GLY A 120 -10.89 -8.44 -55.90
C GLY A 120 -10.41 -9.69 -55.16
N GLN A 121 -11.23 -10.74 -55.29
CA GLN A 121 -10.91 -12.19 -55.17
C GLN A 121 -10.83 -12.70 -53.72
N ALA A 122 -11.85 -13.36 -53.16
CA ALA A 122 -12.37 -14.70 -53.47
C ALA A 122 -11.29 -15.79 -53.40
N TRP A 123 -11.17 -16.49 -52.26
CA TRP A 123 -10.68 -17.88 -52.20
C TRP A 123 -11.33 -18.64 -51.03
N PRO A 124 -11.48 -19.97 -51.13
CA PRO A 124 -12.45 -20.78 -50.41
C PRO A 124 -11.87 -21.48 -49.17
N PHE A 125 -12.77 -21.92 -48.27
CA PHE A 125 -12.49 -22.99 -47.32
C PHE A 125 -12.15 -24.29 -48.05
N PRO A 126 -11.34 -25.15 -47.42
CA PRO A 126 -11.87 -26.48 -47.16
C PRO A 126 -11.62 -26.97 -45.73
N PHE A 127 -12.64 -27.68 -45.25
CA PHE A 127 -12.70 -28.82 -44.31
C PHE A 127 -11.68 -28.94 -43.17
#